data_AF-A0A5C6PRA4-F1
#
_entry.id   AF-A0A5C6PRA4-F1
#
_cell.length_a   1.000
_cell.length_b   1.000
_cell.length_c   1.000
_cell.angle_alpha   90.00
_cell.angle_beta   90.00
_cell.angle_gamma   90.00
#
_symmetry.space_group_name_H-M   'P 1'
#
loop_
_entity.id
_entity.type
_entity.pdbx_description
1 polymer ?
#
loop_
_entity_poly.entity_id
_entity_poly.type
_entity_poly.pdbx_seq_one_letter_code
_entity_poly.pdbx_strand_id
1 'polypeptide(L)'
;MFFFLNLRMLFGERPFWWMGESHLFDTVQPKVQQFPSTCETGPGSPSGHAMVTAATWWVMVSSLGSFLYLRTQSVVLSAVPYLLYVGMLVAVGLSRIFILAHFPHQVIAGSLAGLNFVTLCKHIHICRELVIKTIIIPGFILGIILSRRVPQGRSLLFIGIVLLLGTVTLHSGLQWLGIKLSWSIPLAKKWCSRAEWIRMETAPFSALTRDCGALLGLGLAQCWRPCGWPLSRAPRALSLAISSMGLYHINRLPLPLQPQGFFYGCFLLKHLLVPQLVMVLVPGLIYLFTPKRKQ
;
A
#
# COMPACT_ATOMS: atom_id res chain seq x y z
N MET A 1 -9.75 -8.59 34.58
CA MET A 1 -10.41 -9.12 33.36
C MET A 1 -10.79 -8.01 32.36
N PHE A 2 -11.48 -6.95 32.79
CA PHE A 2 -11.82 -5.79 31.92
C PHE A 2 -10.60 -5.06 31.31
N PHE A 3 -9.50 -4.91 32.06
CA PHE A 3 -8.29 -4.24 31.56
C PHE A 3 -7.57 -5.04 30.44
N PHE A 4 -7.56 -6.37 30.54
CA PHE A 4 -7.02 -7.27 29.51
C PHE A 4 -7.91 -7.35 28.26
N LEU A 5 -9.24 -7.27 28.44
CA LEU A 5 -10.20 -7.21 27.33
C LEU A 5 -10.05 -5.93 26.50
N ASN A 6 -9.87 -4.78 27.19
CA ASN A 6 -9.65 -3.48 26.56
C ASN A 6 -8.30 -3.43 25.82
N LEU A 7 -7.23 -3.98 26.40
CA LEU A 7 -5.93 -4.06 25.72
C LEU A 7 -6.00 -4.90 24.43
N ARG A 8 -6.68 -6.06 24.45
CA ARG A 8 -6.86 -6.90 23.25
C ARG A 8 -7.61 -6.18 22.13
N MET A 9 -8.61 -5.35 22.47
CA MET A 9 -9.36 -4.56 21.48
C MET A 9 -8.49 -3.52 20.75
N LEU A 10 -7.39 -3.08 21.39
CA LEU A 10 -6.38 -2.17 20.84
C LEU A 10 -5.31 -2.90 20.00
N PHE A 11 -4.97 -4.16 20.31
CA PHE A 11 -3.85 -4.91 19.71
C PHE A 11 -4.13 -5.60 18.36
N GLY A 12 -5.23 -5.28 17.69
CA GLY A 12 -5.49 -5.70 16.30
C GLY A 12 -6.36 -6.94 16.14
N GLU A 13 -7.18 -7.25 17.14
CA GLU A 13 -8.27 -8.24 16.99
C GLU A 13 -9.31 -7.76 15.95
N ARG A 14 -9.94 -8.71 15.26
CA ARG A 14 -11.03 -8.49 14.31
C ARG A 14 -12.34 -8.96 14.93
N PRO A 15 -13.47 -8.29 14.64
CA PRO A 15 -14.76 -8.65 15.22
C PRO A 15 -15.13 -10.13 15.07
N PHE A 16 -14.92 -10.73 13.89
CA PHE A 16 -15.36 -12.10 13.61
C PHE A 16 -14.67 -13.19 14.44
N TRP A 17 -13.38 -13.04 14.77
CA TRP A 17 -12.69 -14.01 15.66
C TRP A 17 -12.80 -13.60 17.13
N TRP A 18 -12.99 -12.30 17.43
CA TRP A 18 -13.15 -11.81 18.79
C TRP A 18 -14.44 -12.33 19.43
N MET A 19 -15.52 -12.44 18.65
CA MET A 19 -16.77 -13.06 19.14
C MET A 19 -16.56 -14.50 19.61
N GLY A 20 -15.68 -15.25 18.95
CA GLY A 20 -15.36 -16.63 19.30
C GLY A 20 -14.37 -16.79 20.47
N GLU A 21 -13.44 -15.83 20.64
CA GLU A 21 -12.41 -15.88 21.70
C GLU A 21 -12.83 -15.16 23.00
N SER A 22 -13.88 -14.33 22.96
CA SER A 22 -14.27 -13.51 24.12
C SER A 22 -15.03 -14.28 25.20
N HIS A 23 -15.49 -15.51 24.93
CA HIS A 23 -16.35 -16.31 25.81
C HIS A 23 -17.66 -15.62 26.25
N LEU A 24 -17.98 -14.46 25.67
CA LEU A 24 -19.16 -13.66 26.01
C LEU A 24 -20.44 -14.20 25.36
N PHE A 25 -20.31 -15.06 24.36
CA PHE A 25 -21.40 -15.58 23.54
C PHE A 25 -21.49 -17.11 23.57
N ASP A 26 -20.98 -17.75 24.63
CA ASP A 26 -20.91 -19.21 24.75
C ASP A 26 -22.30 -19.87 24.86
N THR A 27 -23.30 -19.15 25.36
CA THR A 27 -24.69 -19.62 25.49
C THR A 27 -25.55 -19.35 24.25
N VAL A 28 -25.33 -18.24 23.54
CA VAL A 28 -26.03 -17.90 22.29
C VAL A 28 -25.02 -17.28 21.32
N GLN A 29 -24.50 -18.10 20.41
CA GLN A 29 -23.56 -17.60 19.41
C GLN A 29 -24.31 -16.79 18.34
N PRO A 30 -23.93 -15.53 18.08
CA PRO A 30 -24.53 -14.75 17.03
C PRO A 30 -24.26 -15.40 15.66
N LYS A 31 -25.30 -15.52 14.82
CA LYS A 31 -25.16 -16.04 13.46
C LYS A 31 -24.48 -14.99 12.58
N VAL A 32 -23.16 -15.09 12.45
CA VAL A 32 -22.34 -14.14 11.71
C VAL A 32 -22.19 -14.62 10.27
N GLN A 33 -22.60 -13.78 9.31
CA GLN A 33 -22.34 -14.03 7.90
C GLN A 33 -20.94 -13.55 7.52
N GLN A 34 -20.10 -14.46 7.00
CA GLN A 34 -18.78 -14.15 6.48
C GLN A 34 -18.81 -14.07 4.95
N PHE A 35 -17.96 -13.21 4.40
CA PHE A 35 -17.79 -13.02 2.95
C PHE A 35 -16.34 -13.35 2.55
N PRO A 36 -16.06 -13.56 1.24
CA PRO A 36 -14.69 -13.80 0.77
C PRO A 36 -13.66 -12.74 1.14
N SER A 37 -14.10 -11.51 1.45
CA SER A 37 -13.26 -10.40 1.89
C SER A 37 -13.09 -10.30 3.42
N THR A 38 -13.75 -11.16 4.21
CA THR A 38 -13.74 -11.10 5.69
C THR A 38 -12.45 -11.69 6.26
N CYS A 39 -11.92 -12.78 5.68
CA CYS A 39 -10.82 -13.57 6.24
C CYS A 39 -9.43 -13.08 5.83
N GLU A 40 -9.09 -11.87 6.26
CA GLU A 40 -7.72 -11.34 6.14
C GLU A 40 -6.81 -11.84 7.26
N THR A 41 -5.51 -11.96 6.96
CA THR A 41 -4.48 -12.45 7.87
C THR A 41 -3.58 -11.34 8.43
N GLY A 42 -3.82 -10.08 8.08
CA GLY A 42 -3.17 -8.93 8.69
C GLY A 42 -3.82 -8.51 10.02
N PRO A 43 -3.10 -7.78 10.90
CA PRO A 43 -3.67 -7.21 12.12
C PRO A 43 -4.81 -6.24 11.80
N GLY A 44 -5.82 -6.18 12.67
CA GLY A 44 -7.01 -5.35 12.49
C GLY A 44 -6.83 -3.86 12.84
N SER A 45 -5.75 -3.49 13.53
CA SER A 45 -5.53 -2.14 14.06
C SER A 45 -4.20 -1.55 13.58
N PRO A 46 -4.18 -0.33 13.01
CA PRO A 46 -5.34 0.43 12.50
C PRO A 46 -5.91 -0.17 11.20
N SER A 47 -7.09 0.27 10.78
CA SER A 47 -7.66 -0.19 9.50
C SER A 47 -6.83 0.33 8.31
N GLY A 48 -6.09 -0.57 7.65
CA GLY A 48 -5.27 -0.23 6.49
C GLY A 48 -6.07 0.32 5.30
N HIS A 49 -7.30 -0.16 5.10
CA HIS A 49 -8.18 0.36 4.04
C HIS A 49 -8.55 1.82 4.30
N ALA A 50 -8.99 2.15 5.52
CA ALA A 50 -9.32 3.52 5.89
C ALA A 50 -8.09 4.44 5.85
N MET A 51 -6.94 3.96 6.35
CA MET A 51 -5.69 4.71 6.37
C MET A 51 -5.19 5.06 4.97
N VAL A 52 -5.12 4.08 4.06
CA VAL A 52 -4.64 4.31 2.69
C VAL A 52 -5.62 5.17 1.92
N THR A 53 -6.93 4.93 2.02
CA THR A 53 -7.94 5.78 1.39
C THR A 53 -7.83 7.22 1.89
N ALA A 54 -7.73 7.42 3.20
CA ALA A 54 -7.59 8.75 3.79
C ALA A 54 -6.34 9.47 3.26
N ALA A 55 -5.18 8.79 3.23
CA ALA A 55 -3.92 9.38 2.80
C ALA A 55 -3.88 9.68 1.29
N THR A 56 -4.16 8.69 0.45
CA THR A 56 -4.01 8.81 -1.01
C THR A 56 -5.01 9.80 -1.60
N TRP A 57 -6.28 9.73 -1.18
CA TRP A 57 -7.30 10.62 -1.74
C TRP A 57 -7.14 12.06 -1.25
N TRP A 58 -6.64 12.28 -0.04
CA TRP A 58 -6.36 13.64 0.44
C TRP A 58 -5.39 14.39 -0.47
N VAL A 59 -4.34 13.72 -0.98
CA VAL A 59 -3.38 14.31 -1.92
C VAL A 59 -4.07 14.69 -3.23
N MET A 60 -4.87 13.78 -3.79
CA MET A 60 -5.58 13.99 -5.06
C MET A 60 -6.61 15.12 -4.95
N VAL A 61 -7.39 15.13 -3.88
CA VAL A 61 -8.47 16.09 -3.65
C VAL A 61 -7.94 17.46 -3.29
N SER A 62 -6.85 17.55 -2.52
CA SER A 62 -6.18 18.84 -2.26
C SER A 62 -5.71 19.51 -3.54
N SER A 63 -5.13 18.72 -4.47
CA SER A 63 -4.66 19.21 -5.76
C SER A 63 -5.82 19.65 -6.67
N LEU A 64 -6.85 18.80 -6.76
CA LEU A 64 -8.03 19.08 -7.58
C LEU A 64 -8.82 20.29 -7.07
N GLY A 65 -9.04 20.41 -5.76
CA GLY A 65 -9.71 21.56 -5.16
C GLY A 65 -8.98 22.87 -5.45
N SER A 66 -7.66 22.89 -5.24
CA SER A 66 -6.81 24.05 -5.57
C SER A 66 -6.91 24.43 -7.05
N PHE A 67 -6.84 23.45 -7.95
CA PHE A 67 -6.97 23.66 -9.38
C PHE A 67 -8.34 24.24 -9.78
N LEU A 68 -9.43 23.70 -9.21
CA LEU A 68 -10.79 24.18 -9.48
C LEU A 68 -11.00 25.60 -8.95
N TYR A 69 -10.51 25.90 -7.75
CA TYR A 69 -10.57 27.26 -7.19
C TYR A 69 -9.83 28.26 -8.06
N LEU A 70 -8.59 27.96 -8.45
CA LEU A 70 -7.80 28.86 -9.29
C LEU A 70 -8.48 29.16 -10.64
N ARG A 71 -9.14 28.16 -11.23
CA ARG A 71 -9.79 28.28 -12.54
C ARG A 71 -11.16 28.96 -12.49
N THR A 72 -11.92 28.74 -11.43
CA THR A 72 -13.33 29.16 -11.37
C THR A 72 -13.63 30.25 -10.34
N GLN A 73 -12.68 30.53 -9.44
CA GLN A 73 -12.81 31.46 -8.29
C GLN A 73 -14.01 31.14 -7.36
N SER A 74 -14.62 29.96 -7.51
CA SER A 74 -15.77 29.53 -6.73
C SER A 74 -15.34 28.61 -5.60
N VAL A 75 -15.62 29.02 -4.35
CA VAL A 75 -15.42 28.17 -3.15
C VAL A 75 -16.29 26.91 -3.19
N VAL A 76 -17.53 27.02 -3.67
CA VAL A 76 -18.48 25.89 -3.74
C VAL A 76 -17.93 24.77 -4.61
N LEU A 77 -17.54 25.08 -5.85
CA LEU A 77 -16.96 24.12 -6.77
C LEU A 77 -15.63 23.52 -6.25
N SER A 78 -14.81 24.30 -5.55
CA SER A 78 -13.59 23.82 -4.89
C SER A 78 -13.88 22.85 -3.74
N ALA A 79 -15.05 22.97 -3.07
CA ALA A 79 -15.46 22.10 -1.98
C ALA A 79 -16.01 20.74 -2.44
N VAL A 80 -16.53 20.63 -3.67
CA VAL A 80 -17.13 19.39 -4.21
C VAL A 80 -16.19 18.17 -4.09
N PRO A 81 -14.91 18.22 -4.50
CA PRO A 81 -13.98 17.11 -4.31
C PRO A 81 -13.80 16.67 -2.85
N TYR A 82 -13.86 17.60 -1.89
CA TYR A 82 -13.73 17.30 -0.47
C TYR A 82 -14.98 16.60 0.07
N LEU A 83 -16.17 17.01 -0.37
CA LEU A 83 -17.41 16.33 -0.01
C LEU A 83 -17.45 14.89 -0.54
N LEU A 84 -17.04 14.69 -1.80
CA LEU A 84 -16.92 13.35 -2.38
C LEU A 84 -15.89 12.49 -1.64
N TYR A 85 -14.78 13.08 -1.22
CA TYR A 85 -13.77 12.40 -0.42
C TYR A 85 -14.32 11.91 0.93
N VAL A 86 -15.02 12.77 1.66
CA VAL A 86 -15.64 12.40 2.94
C VAL A 86 -16.66 11.28 2.72
N GLY A 87 -17.52 11.41 1.71
CA GLY A 87 -18.49 10.37 1.35
C GLY A 87 -17.82 9.03 1.04
N MET A 88 -16.74 9.03 0.25
CA MET A 88 -15.98 7.82 -0.07
C MET A 88 -15.32 7.21 1.17
N LEU A 89 -14.71 8.03 2.03
CA LEU A 89 -14.05 7.55 3.25
C LEU A 89 -15.06 6.91 4.21
N VAL A 90 -16.25 7.50 4.35
CA VAL A 90 -17.36 6.92 5.12
C VAL A 90 -17.83 5.61 4.50
N ALA A 91 -18.02 5.56 3.17
CA ALA A 91 -18.44 4.34 2.48
C ALA A 91 -17.43 3.18 2.66
N VAL A 92 -16.13 3.46 2.53
CA VAL A 92 -15.07 2.48 2.80
C VAL A 92 -15.09 2.05 4.26
N GLY A 93 -15.21 2.99 5.21
CA GLY A 93 -15.28 2.68 6.63
C GLY A 93 -16.47 1.79 6.99
N LEU A 94 -17.67 2.13 6.52
CA LEU A 94 -18.90 1.37 6.74
C LEU A 94 -18.82 -0.03 6.12
N SER A 95 -18.26 -0.15 4.91
CA SER A 95 -18.04 -1.44 4.26
C SER A 95 -17.21 -2.39 5.16
N ARG A 96 -16.15 -1.87 5.79
CA ARG A 96 -15.26 -2.65 6.66
C ARG A 96 -15.88 -3.05 8.00
N ILE A 97 -16.77 -2.20 8.53
CA ILE A 97 -17.56 -2.50 9.74
C ILE A 97 -18.62 -3.57 9.41
N PHE A 98 -19.31 -3.42 8.27
CA PHE A 98 -20.38 -4.32 7.84
C PHE A 98 -19.89 -5.75 7.59
N ILE A 99 -18.72 -5.93 6.97
CA ILE A 99 -18.12 -7.26 6.78
C ILE A 99 -17.44 -7.82 8.04
N LEU A 100 -17.55 -7.13 9.18
CA LEU A 100 -16.97 -7.51 10.48
C LEU A 100 -15.44 -7.69 10.44
N ALA A 101 -14.78 -6.95 9.54
CA ALA A 101 -13.33 -6.98 9.40
C ALA A 101 -12.62 -6.01 10.36
N HIS A 102 -13.29 -4.95 10.79
CA HIS A 102 -12.76 -3.95 11.71
C HIS A 102 -13.83 -3.42 12.67
N PHE A 103 -13.39 -3.02 13.86
CA PHE A 103 -14.21 -2.24 14.77
C PHE A 103 -14.23 -0.75 14.37
N PRO A 104 -15.27 0.02 14.76
CA PRO A 104 -15.37 1.44 14.43
C PRO A 104 -14.15 2.27 14.88
N HIS A 105 -13.59 2.01 16.06
CA HIS A 105 -12.41 2.73 16.55
C HIS A 105 -11.17 2.47 15.68
N GLN A 106 -11.02 1.26 15.12
CA GLN A 106 -9.89 0.93 14.24
C GLN A 106 -10.00 1.67 12.89
N VAL A 107 -11.21 1.89 12.40
CA VAL A 107 -11.48 2.67 11.18
C VAL A 107 -11.20 4.15 11.41
N ILE A 108 -11.65 4.70 12.54
CA ILE A 108 -11.38 6.10 12.92
C ILE A 108 -9.87 6.32 13.13
N ALA A 109 -9.22 5.45 13.90
CA ALA A 109 -7.78 5.51 14.13
C ALA A 109 -6.98 5.40 12.81
N GLY A 110 -7.39 4.52 11.90
CA GLY A 110 -6.78 4.41 10.58
C GLY A 110 -6.93 5.68 9.74
N SER A 111 -8.14 6.26 9.71
CA SER A 111 -8.40 7.51 8.98
C SER A 111 -7.54 8.66 9.51
N LEU A 112 -7.47 8.82 10.84
CA LEU A 112 -6.63 9.82 11.49
C LEU A 112 -5.15 9.58 11.24
N ALA A 113 -4.68 8.33 11.33
CA ALA A 113 -3.29 7.98 11.05
C ALA A 113 -2.91 8.35 9.60
N GLY A 114 -3.79 8.08 8.63
CA GLY A 114 -3.57 8.44 7.23
C GLY A 114 -3.48 9.95 6.99
N LEU A 115 -4.39 10.74 7.58
CA LEU A 115 -4.37 12.21 7.48
C LEU A 115 -3.13 12.83 8.15
N ASN A 116 -2.77 12.32 9.33
CA ASN A 116 -1.57 12.76 10.03
C ASN A 116 -0.31 12.41 9.25
N PHE A 117 -0.24 11.20 8.66
CA PHE A 117 0.88 10.79 7.82
C PHE A 117 1.07 11.74 6.64
N VAL A 118 0.01 12.10 5.91
CA VAL A 118 0.14 13.03 4.78
C VAL A 118 0.52 14.43 5.25
N THR A 119 -0.02 14.89 6.37
CA THR A 119 0.34 16.20 6.95
C THR A 119 1.81 16.23 7.36
N LEU A 120 2.30 15.15 7.98
CA LEU A 120 3.71 14.98 8.31
C LEU A 120 4.58 14.92 7.06
N CYS A 121 4.20 14.17 6.03
CA CYS A 121 4.93 14.13 4.77
C CYS A 121 4.97 15.50 4.08
N LYS A 122 3.86 16.26 4.10
CA LYS A 122 3.83 17.65 3.61
C LYS A 122 4.77 18.52 4.43
N HIS A 123 4.75 18.40 5.76
CA HIS A 123 5.63 19.15 6.65
C HIS A 123 7.09 18.82 6.39
N ILE A 124 7.45 17.53 6.30
CA ILE A 124 8.81 17.07 5.96
C ILE A 124 9.22 17.54 4.56
N HIS A 125 8.32 17.53 3.57
CA HIS A 125 8.63 18.02 2.23
C HIS A 125 8.84 19.54 2.22
N ILE A 126 8.02 20.30 2.94
CA ILE A 126 8.15 21.76 3.08
C ILE A 126 9.42 22.09 3.87
N CYS A 127 9.67 21.41 4.99
CA CYS A 127 10.93 21.51 5.74
C CYS A 127 12.11 21.13 4.86
N ARG A 128 12.01 20.07 4.05
CA ARG A 128 13.06 19.71 3.09
C ARG A 128 13.27 20.83 2.08
N GLU A 129 12.23 21.41 1.47
CA GLU A 129 12.35 22.55 0.53
C GLU A 129 12.91 23.82 1.20
N LEU A 130 12.53 24.13 2.44
CA LEU A 130 13.03 25.28 3.20
C LEU A 130 14.47 25.08 3.68
N VAL A 131 14.77 23.95 4.32
CA VAL A 131 16.13 23.55 4.72
C VAL A 131 17.03 23.45 3.50
N ILE A 132 16.48 22.97 2.37
CA ILE A 132 17.19 23.03 1.10
C ILE A 132 17.50 24.48 0.76
N LYS A 133 16.53 25.39 0.66
CA LYS A 133 16.83 26.79 0.30
C LYS A 133 17.83 27.49 1.25
N THR A 134 17.89 27.12 2.53
CA THR A 134 18.81 27.72 3.52
C THR A 134 20.20 27.05 3.60
N ILE A 135 20.31 25.74 3.31
CA ILE A 135 21.55 24.94 3.40
C ILE A 135 22.14 24.60 2.00
N ILE A 136 21.38 24.79 0.91
CA ILE A 136 21.77 24.35 -0.45
C ILE A 136 22.77 25.27 -1.15
N ILE A 137 23.00 26.55 -0.84
CA ILE A 137 24.05 27.26 -1.62
C ILE A 137 25.44 26.58 -1.45
N PRO A 138 25.87 26.20 -0.23
CA PRO A 138 27.08 25.38 -0.04
C PRO A 138 26.87 23.89 -0.39
N GLY A 139 25.70 23.32 -0.06
CA GLY A 139 25.37 21.90 -0.32
C GLY A 139 25.10 21.55 -1.78
N PHE A 140 24.76 22.52 -2.65
CA PHE A 140 24.55 22.37 -4.09
C PHE A 140 25.87 22.09 -4.80
N ILE A 141 26.95 22.72 -4.35
CA ILE A 141 28.30 22.49 -4.87
C ILE A 141 28.77 21.08 -4.48
N LEU A 142 28.61 20.69 -3.21
CA LEU A 142 28.93 19.34 -2.75
C LEU A 142 27.99 18.28 -3.35
N GLY A 143 26.72 18.64 -3.57
CA GLY A 143 25.68 17.83 -4.19
C GLY A 143 25.90 17.61 -5.69
N ILE A 144 26.42 18.60 -6.45
CA ILE A 144 26.85 18.43 -7.85
C ILE A 144 28.10 17.53 -7.93
N ILE A 145 29.00 17.61 -6.95
CA ILE A 145 30.19 16.75 -6.88
C ILE A 145 29.80 15.30 -6.54
N LEU A 146 28.84 15.09 -5.63
CA LEU A 146 28.34 13.77 -5.24
C LEU A 146 27.31 13.18 -6.24
N SER A 147 26.48 14.00 -6.89
CA SER A 147 25.51 13.53 -7.90
C SER A 147 26.18 13.03 -9.18
N ARG A 148 27.43 13.45 -9.44
CA ARG A 148 28.27 12.87 -10.51
C ARG A 148 28.82 11.49 -10.17
N ARG A 149 28.72 11.03 -8.91
CA ARG A 149 29.22 9.71 -8.44
C ARG A 149 28.12 8.68 -8.14
N VAL A 150 26.85 9.09 -8.01
CA VAL A 150 25.74 8.17 -7.74
C VAL A 150 24.80 8.12 -8.96
N PRO A 151 24.84 7.06 -9.78
CA PRO A 151 23.90 6.91 -10.89
C PRO A 151 22.47 6.73 -10.36
N GLN A 152 21.58 7.59 -10.83
CA GLN A 152 20.23 7.87 -10.33
C GLN A 152 19.28 6.65 -10.25
N GLY A 153 19.61 5.53 -10.90
CA GLY A 153 18.86 4.25 -10.81
C GLY A 153 19.38 3.23 -9.79
N ARG A 154 20.64 3.33 -9.32
CA ARG A 154 21.22 2.34 -8.37
C ARG A 154 20.76 2.53 -6.92
N SER A 155 20.23 3.71 -6.57
CA SER A 155 19.78 4.02 -5.21
C SER A 155 18.51 3.25 -4.83
N LEU A 156 17.50 3.15 -5.70
CA LEU A 156 16.27 2.40 -5.39
C LEU A 156 16.49 0.89 -5.28
N LEU A 157 17.36 0.34 -6.13
CA LEU A 157 17.80 -1.05 -6.02
C LEU A 157 18.46 -1.32 -4.67
N PHE A 158 19.41 -0.48 -4.30
CA PHE A 158 20.11 -0.61 -3.02
C PHE A 158 19.14 -0.48 -1.83
N ILE A 159 18.25 0.50 -1.84
CA ILE A 159 17.21 0.67 -0.82
C ILE A 159 16.31 -0.57 -0.75
N GLY A 160 15.87 -1.12 -1.89
CA GLY A 160 15.06 -2.33 -1.93
C GLY A 160 15.76 -3.55 -1.34
N ILE A 161 17.06 -3.74 -1.64
CA ILE A 161 17.86 -4.84 -1.08
C ILE A 161 18.03 -4.66 0.43
N VAL A 162 18.38 -3.45 0.88
CA VAL A 162 18.55 -3.14 2.31
C VAL A 162 17.24 -3.35 3.07
N LEU A 163 16.10 -2.93 2.53
CA LEU A 163 14.79 -3.16 3.15
C LEU A 163 14.41 -4.64 3.19
N LEU A 164 14.73 -5.40 2.14
CA LEU A 164 14.49 -6.84 2.11
C LEU A 164 15.33 -7.56 3.17
N LEU A 165 16.64 -7.27 3.23
CA LEU A 165 17.55 -7.81 4.24
C LEU A 165 17.10 -7.39 5.65
N GLY A 166 16.77 -6.11 5.85
CA GLY A 166 16.25 -5.62 7.12
C GLY A 166 14.96 -6.31 7.54
N THR A 167 14.05 -6.58 6.59
CA THR A 167 12.81 -7.31 6.84
C THR A 167 13.07 -8.76 7.27
N VAL A 168 13.97 -9.46 6.57
CA VAL A 168 14.33 -10.85 6.91
C VAL A 168 15.01 -10.91 8.28
N THR A 169 15.97 -10.02 8.53
CA THR A 169 16.67 -9.93 9.81
C THR A 169 15.72 -9.61 10.96
N LEU A 170 14.81 -8.64 10.78
CA LEU A 170 13.79 -8.30 11.78
C LEU A 170 12.85 -9.48 12.03
N HIS A 171 12.40 -10.16 10.98
CA HIS A 171 11.53 -11.31 11.09
C HIS A 171 12.18 -12.45 11.87
N SER A 172 13.41 -12.82 11.51
CA SER A 172 14.17 -13.86 12.19
C SER A 172 14.51 -13.47 13.64
N GLY A 173 14.86 -12.21 13.87
CA GLY A 173 15.15 -11.69 15.22
C GLY A 173 13.91 -11.71 16.14
N LEU A 174 12.75 -11.31 15.62
CA LEU A 174 11.49 -11.39 16.38
C LEU A 174 11.06 -12.83 16.66
N GLN A 175 11.29 -13.75 15.71
CA GLN A 175 11.07 -15.18 15.94
C GLN A 175 11.99 -15.73 17.03
N TRP A 176 13.26 -15.32 17.06
CA TRP A 176 14.21 -15.71 18.10
C TRP A 176 13.80 -15.19 19.49
N LEU A 177 13.23 -13.98 19.57
CA LEU A 177 12.62 -13.42 20.78
C LEU A 177 11.26 -14.05 21.16
N GLY A 178 10.79 -15.05 20.42
CA GLY A 178 9.50 -15.71 20.67
C GLY A 178 8.27 -14.91 20.19
N ILE A 179 8.45 -13.76 19.55
CA ILE A 179 7.37 -12.92 19.05
C ILE A 179 7.01 -13.35 17.62
N LYS A 180 5.92 -14.10 17.47
CA LYS A 180 5.44 -14.56 16.16
C LYS A 180 4.63 -13.45 15.46
N LEU A 181 5.19 -12.83 14.41
CA LEU A 181 4.43 -11.87 13.57
C LEU A 181 3.21 -12.50 12.87
N SER A 182 3.23 -13.82 12.70
CA SER A 182 2.18 -14.62 12.07
C SER A 182 1.07 -15.05 13.02
N TRP A 183 0.98 -14.47 14.23
CA TRP A 183 -0.02 -14.82 15.24
C TRP A 183 -1.49 -14.72 14.76
N SER A 184 -1.76 -13.85 13.80
CA SER A 184 -3.08 -13.65 13.18
C SER A 184 -3.47 -14.76 12.19
N ILE A 185 -2.50 -15.48 11.62
CA ILE A 185 -2.73 -16.57 10.66
C ILE A 185 -3.46 -17.77 11.30
N PRO A 186 -3.04 -18.33 12.46
CA PRO A 186 -3.76 -19.42 13.09
C PRO A 186 -5.17 -19.00 13.56
N LEU A 187 -5.35 -17.75 14.00
CA LEU A 187 -6.68 -17.22 14.34
C LEU A 187 -7.59 -17.14 13.11
N ALA A 188 -7.08 -16.64 11.99
CA ALA A 188 -7.81 -16.63 10.72
C ALA A 188 -8.17 -18.06 10.28
N LYS A 189 -7.26 -19.03 10.42
CA LYS A 189 -7.53 -20.44 10.12
C LYS A 189 -8.58 -21.07 11.02
N LYS A 190 -8.61 -20.68 12.30
CA LYS A 190 -9.55 -21.22 13.29
C LYS A 190 -10.97 -20.70 13.08
N TRP A 191 -11.11 -19.41 12.77
CA TRP A 191 -12.41 -18.73 12.79
C TRP A 191 -12.98 -18.38 11.41
N CYS A 192 -12.21 -18.59 10.34
CA CYS A 192 -12.74 -18.43 8.98
C CYS A 192 -13.59 -19.63 8.58
N SER A 193 -14.78 -19.37 8.05
CA SER A 193 -15.73 -20.40 7.60
C SER A 193 -15.25 -21.23 6.40
N ARG A 194 -14.44 -20.64 5.51
CA ARG A 194 -13.87 -21.35 4.36
C ARG A 194 -12.37 -21.11 4.23
N ALA A 195 -11.61 -22.19 4.09
CA ALA A 195 -10.16 -22.12 3.91
C ALA A 195 -9.75 -21.32 2.66
N GLU A 196 -10.57 -21.34 1.60
CA GLU A 196 -10.34 -20.59 0.35
C GLU A 196 -10.41 -19.07 0.51
N TRP A 197 -11.05 -18.56 1.58
CA TRP A 197 -11.15 -17.13 1.84
C TRP A 197 -9.96 -16.56 2.60
N ILE A 198 -9.02 -17.41 3.05
CA ILE A 198 -7.87 -16.99 3.85
C ILE A 198 -6.85 -16.28 2.95
N ARG A 199 -6.76 -14.95 3.10
CA ARG A 199 -5.90 -14.10 2.27
C ARG A 199 -4.49 -13.96 2.84
N MET A 200 -3.62 -14.95 2.57
CA MET A 200 -2.21 -14.94 2.99
C MET A 200 -1.40 -13.72 2.52
N GLU A 201 -1.79 -13.10 1.41
CA GLU A 201 -1.19 -11.87 0.88
C GLU A 201 -1.36 -10.65 1.79
N THR A 202 -2.31 -10.67 2.72
CA THR A 202 -2.55 -9.56 3.67
C THR A 202 -1.73 -9.68 4.96
N ALA A 203 -0.95 -10.75 5.11
CA ALA A 203 -0.08 -10.95 6.27
C ALA A 203 1.01 -9.86 6.31
N PRO A 204 1.50 -9.46 7.51
CA PRO A 204 2.52 -8.42 7.65
C PRO A 204 3.79 -8.68 6.83
N PHE A 205 4.27 -9.93 6.84
CA PHE A 205 5.47 -10.31 6.08
C PHE A 205 5.22 -10.27 4.56
N SER A 206 4.02 -10.66 4.11
CA SER A 206 3.60 -10.51 2.70
C SER A 206 3.60 -9.04 2.30
N ALA A 207 3.04 -8.14 3.11
CA ALA A 207 3.03 -6.70 2.82
C ALA A 207 4.45 -6.14 2.63
N LEU A 208 5.37 -6.45 3.54
CA LEU A 208 6.78 -6.04 3.43
C LEU A 208 7.45 -6.63 2.19
N THR A 209 7.19 -7.90 1.88
CA THR A 209 7.72 -8.59 0.69
C THR A 209 7.23 -7.93 -0.59
N ARG A 210 5.94 -7.56 -0.66
CA ARG A 210 5.38 -6.80 -1.79
C ARG A 210 6.08 -5.46 -1.97
N ASP A 211 6.25 -4.70 -0.89
CA ASP A 211 6.81 -3.35 -0.96
C ASP A 211 8.30 -3.39 -1.35
N CYS A 212 9.06 -4.35 -0.79
CA CYS A 212 10.44 -4.62 -1.21
C CYS A 212 10.51 -5.05 -2.68
N GLY A 213 9.63 -5.97 -3.11
CA GLY A 213 9.55 -6.41 -4.50
C GLY A 213 9.25 -5.26 -5.46
N ALA A 214 8.29 -4.39 -5.13
CA ALA A 214 7.96 -3.23 -5.92
C ALA A 214 9.12 -2.23 -6.00
N LEU A 215 9.86 -1.98 -4.90
CA LEU A 215 11.03 -1.10 -4.90
C LEU A 215 12.20 -1.66 -5.73
N LEU A 216 12.48 -2.95 -5.58
CA LEU A 216 13.47 -3.66 -6.40
C LEU A 216 13.08 -3.62 -7.88
N GLY A 217 11.82 -3.91 -8.19
CA GLY A 217 11.27 -3.82 -9.53
C GLY A 217 11.40 -2.40 -10.10
N LEU A 218 11.08 -1.36 -9.33
CA LEU A 218 11.22 0.02 -9.78
C LEU A 218 12.69 0.39 -10.04
N GLY A 219 13.59 0.01 -9.13
CA GLY A 219 15.02 0.23 -9.29
C GLY A 219 15.58 -0.48 -10.53
N LEU A 220 15.19 -1.72 -10.77
CA LEU A 220 15.53 -2.44 -12.00
C LEU A 220 14.98 -1.69 -13.21
N ALA A 221 13.71 -1.30 -13.21
CA ALA A 221 13.07 -0.64 -14.36
C ALA A 221 13.80 0.67 -14.74
N GLN A 222 14.27 1.42 -13.74
CA GLN A 222 15.07 2.62 -13.93
C GLN A 222 16.46 2.33 -14.49
N CYS A 223 17.09 1.19 -14.15
CA CYS A 223 18.35 0.78 -14.78
C CYS A 223 18.17 0.48 -16.27
N TRP A 224 17.04 -0.09 -16.68
CA TRP A 224 16.74 -0.36 -18.08
C TRP A 224 16.39 0.91 -18.85
N ARG A 225 15.56 1.79 -18.27
CA ARG A 225 15.09 3.04 -18.89
C ARG A 225 14.97 4.17 -17.86
N PRO A 226 16.04 4.92 -17.57
CA PRO A 226 16.04 5.95 -16.53
C PRO A 226 15.14 7.15 -16.85
N CYS A 227 14.98 7.50 -18.13
CA CYS A 227 14.18 8.64 -18.57
C CYS A 227 12.75 8.26 -19.03
N GLY A 228 12.37 6.98 -18.91
CA GLY A 228 11.11 6.46 -19.45
C GLY A 228 11.03 6.50 -20.98
N TRP A 229 9.82 6.32 -21.51
CA TRP A 229 9.56 6.29 -22.96
C TRP A 229 8.93 7.61 -23.42
N PRO A 230 9.46 8.25 -24.49
CA PRO A 230 8.90 9.48 -25.03
C PRO A 230 7.62 9.17 -25.82
N LEU A 231 6.50 9.05 -25.11
CA LEU A 231 5.18 8.79 -25.68
C LEU A 231 4.34 10.07 -25.71
N SER A 232 3.65 10.32 -26.83
CA SER A 232 2.62 11.35 -26.93
C SER A 232 1.37 10.96 -26.10
N ARG A 233 0.39 11.86 -25.97
CA ARG A 233 -0.75 11.68 -25.04
C ARG A 233 -1.56 10.40 -25.33
N ALA A 234 -1.85 10.11 -26.59
CA ALA A 234 -2.64 8.94 -27.00
C ALA A 234 -1.96 7.60 -26.69
N PRO A 235 -0.71 7.31 -27.12
CA PRO A 235 -0.03 6.06 -26.79
C PRO A 235 0.29 5.95 -25.28
N ARG A 236 0.42 7.06 -24.55
CA ARG A 236 0.53 7.05 -23.08
C ARG A 236 -0.77 6.64 -22.40
N ALA A 237 -1.92 7.08 -22.92
CA ALA A 237 -3.21 6.62 -22.42
C ALA A 237 -3.41 5.13 -22.71
N LEU A 238 -3.01 4.68 -23.91
CA LEU A 238 -3.02 3.27 -24.28
C LEU A 238 -2.10 2.44 -23.36
N SER A 239 -0.90 2.94 -23.03
CA SER A 239 0.01 2.24 -22.13
C SER A 239 -0.59 2.07 -20.74
N LEU A 240 -1.25 3.10 -20.22
CA LEU A 240 -1.96 3.02 -18.94
C LEU A 240 -3.08 1.98 -18.96
N ALA A 241 -3.87 1.94 -20.04
CA ALA A 241 -4.96 0.96 -20.18
C ALA A 241 -4.44 -0.48 -20.27
N ILE A 242 -3.44 -0.75 -21.12
CA ILE A 242 -2.84 -2.08 -21.27
C ILE A 242 -2.12 -2.51 -19.99
N SER A 243 -1.39 -1.60 -19.34
CA SER A 243 -0.78 -1.87 -18.04
C SER A 243 -1.82 -2.20 -16.99
N SER A 244 -2.94 -1.46 -16.91
CA SER A 244 -4.03 -1.75 -15.97
C SER A 244 -4.62 -3.14 -16.18
N MET A 245 -4.88 -3.53 -17.43
CA MET A 245 -5.35 -4.87 -17.78
C MET A 245 -4.33 -5.95 -17.40
N GLY A 246 -3.05 -5.73 -17.69
CA GLY A 246 -1.98 -6.64 -17.31
C GLY A 246 -1.88 -6.82 -15.79
N LEU A 247 -2.02 -5.73 -15.02
CA LEU A 247 -2.04 -5.79 -13.55
C LEU A 247 -3.23 -6.59 -13.03
N TYR A 248 -4.42 -6.44 -13.64
CA TYR A 248 -5.61 -7.20 -13.27
C TYR A 248 -5.38 -8.71 -13.42
N HIS A 249 -4.79 -9.14 -14.53
CA HIS A 249 -4.47 -10.55 -14.75
C HIS A 249 -3.37 -11.07 -13.82
N ILE A 250 -2.28 -10.31 -13.63
CA ILE A 250 -1.23 -10.66 -12.66
C ILE A 250 -1.82 -10.84 -11.27
N ASN A 251 -2.71 -9.93 -10.85
CA ASN A 251 -3.28 -9.98 -9.51
C ASN A 251 -4.09 -11.26 -9.28
N ARG A 252 -4.80 -11.75 -10.29
CA ARG A 252 -5.60 -12.99 -10.22
C ARG A 252 -4.79 -14.29 -10.30
N LEU A 253 -3.50 -14.25 -10.63
CA LEU A 253 -2.68 -15.46 -10.67
C LEU A 253 -2.62 -16.11 -9.28
N PRO A 254 -3.15 -17.35 -9.14
CA PRO A 254 -3.08 -18.07 -7.87
C PRO A 254 -1.62 -18.43 -7.59
N LEU A 255 -1.20 -18.23 -6.34
CA LEU A 255 0.12 -18.60 -5.87
C LEU A 255 0.00 -19.84 -4.98
N PRO A 256 0.94 -20.80 -5.09
CA PRO A 256 0.93 -21.98 -4.24
C PRO A 256 1.14 -21.57 -2.77
N LEU A 257 0.25 -22.03 -1.89
CA LEU A 257 0.23 -21.65 -0.47
C LEU A 257 1.23 -22.46 0.37
N GLN A 258 1.74 -23.56 -0.15
CA GLN A 258 2.72 -24.43 0.49
C GLN A 258 3.79 -24.88 -0.51
N PRO A 259 5.06 -24.99 -0.10
CA PRO A 259 5.63 -24.57 1.20
C PRO A 259 5.69 -23.03 1.34
N GLN A 260 5.68 -22.51 2.58
CA GLN A 260 5.59 -21.07 2.84
C GLN A 260 6.73 -20.24 2.22
N GLY A 261 7.96 -20.76 2.23
CA GLY A 261 9.10 -20.09 1.59
C GLY A 261 8.91 -19.90 0.08
N PHE A 262 8.34 -20.90 -0.60
CA PHE A 262 8.04 -20.82 -2.02
C PHE A 262 6.95 -19.79 -2.32
N PHE A 263 5.90 -19.73 -1.49
CA PHE A 263 4.87 -18.69 -1.58
C PHE A 263 5.50 -17.29 -1.54
N TYR A 264 6.34 -16.99 -0.54
CA TYR A 264 6.96 -15.67 -0.42
C TYR A 264 7.94 -15.35 -1.56
N GLY A 265 8.70 -16.35 -2.04
CA GLY A 265 9.58 -16.19 -3.21
C GLY A 265 8.81 -15.84 -4.48
N CYS A 266 7.76 -16.60 -4.81
CA CYS A 266 6.90 -16.30 -5.95
C CYS A 266 6.14 -14.97 -5.77
N PHE A 267 5.74 -14.64 -4.54
CA PHE A 267 5.07 -13.38 -4.22
C PHE A 267 6.01 -12.17 -4.39
N LEU A 268 7.27 -12.29 -3.99
CA LEU A 268 8.31 -11.28 -4.23
C LEU A 268 8.51 -11.09 -5.74
N LEU A 269 8.69 -12.18 -6.48
CA LEU A 269 8.88 -12.15 -7.93
C LEU A 269 7.69 -11.49 -8.64
N LYS A 270 6.46 -11.84 -8.26
CA LYS A 270 5.23 -11.23 -8.78
C LYS A 270 5.28 -9.71 -8.67
N HIS A 271 5.65 -9.17 -7.51
CA HIS A 271 5.70 -7.72 -7.29
C HIS A 271 6.94 -7.04 -7.87
N LEU A 272 8.05 -7.78 -8.05
CA LEU A 272 9.21 -7.30 -8.79
C LEU A 272 8.92 -7.12 -10.29
N LEU A 273 8.11 -8.01 -10.87
CA LEU A 273 7.74 -7.96 -12.29
C LEU A 273 6.73 -6.86 -12.61
N VAL A 274 5.90 -6.43 -11.65
CA VAL A 274 4.87 -5.40 -11.88
C VAL A 274 5.48 -4.08 -12.42
N PRO A 275 6.49 -3.48 -11.77
CA PRO A 275 7.16 -2.29 -12.33
C PRO A 275 7.82 -2.53 -13.69
N GLN A 276 8.38 -3.72 -13.94
CA GLN A 276 8.96 -4.07 -15.25
C GLN A 276 7.91 -4.05 -16.36
N LEU A 277 6.74 -4.63 -16.08
CA LEU A 277 5.61 -4.63 -17.00
C LEU A 277 5.14 -3.20 -17.31
N VAL A 278 4.93 -2.40 -16.26
CA VAL A 278 4.31 -1.07 -16.38
C VAL A 278 5.25 -0.01 -16.96
N MET A 279 6.53 -0.04 -16.59
CA MET A 279 7.46 1.03 -16.94
C MET A 279 8.32 0.70 -18.17
N VAL A 280 8.59 -0.58 -18.42
CA VAL A 280 9.54 -1.01 -19.45
C VAL A 280 8.81 -1.73 -20.59
N LEU A 281 8.14 -2.84 -20.30
CA LEU A 281 7.60 -3.73 -21.33
C LEU A 281 6.43 -3.10 -22.10
N VAL A 282 5.34 -2.72 -21.42
CA VAL A 282 4.14 -2.18 -22.09
C VAL A 282 4.43 -0.88 -22.83
N PRO A 283 5.04 0.16 -22.21
CA PRO A 283 5.32 1.40 -22.92
C PRO A 283 6.37 1.20 -24.03
N GLY A 284 7.30 0.27 -23.86
CA GLY A 284 8.30 -0.08 -24.88
C GLY A 284 7.71 -0.73 -26.11
N LEU A 285 6.79 -1.69 -25.94
CA LEU A 285 6.05 -2.30 -27.04
C LEU A 285 5.23 -1.25 -27.80
N ILE A 286 4.47 -0.41 -27.07
CA ILE A 286 3.68 0.65 -27.69
C ILE A 286 4.57 1.65 -28.43
N TYR A 287 5.72 2.01 -27.87
CA TYR A 287 6.68 2.88 -28.54
C TYR A 287 7.21 2.27 -29.85
N LEU A 288 7.48 0.96 -29.88
CA LEU A 288 7.93 0.24 -31.07
C LEU A 288 6.85 0.20 -32.17
N PHE A 289 5.57 0.03 -31.79
CA PHE A 289 4.45 -0.02 -32.74
C PHE A 289 3.89 1.36 -33.10
N THR A 290 4.27 2.43 -32.39
CA THR A 290 3.85 3.79 -32.75
C THR A 290 4.74 4.31 -33.88
N PRO A 291 4.19 4.58 -35.08
CA PRO A 291 5.00 5.10 -36.18
C PRO A 291 5.60 6.45 -35.77
N LYS A 292 6.93 6.55 -35.86
CA LYS A 292 7.60 7.84 -35.71
C LYS A 292 7.12 8.73 -36.85
N ARG A 293 6.41 9.83 -36.53
CA ARG A 293 6.19 10.89 -37.53
C ARG A 293 7.57 11.33 -38.01
N LYS A 294 7.89 11.11 -39.29
CA LYS A 294 8.99 11.80 -39.95
C LYS A 294 8.73 13.29 -39.78
N GLN A 295 9.65 13.99 -39.12
CA GLN A 295 9.70 15.45 -39.18
C GLN A 295 10.09 15.86 -40.59
#